data_AF-A0A179SWG5-F1
#
_entry.id   AF-A0A179SWG5-F1
#
_cell.length_a   1.000
_cell.length_b   1.000
_cell.length_c   1.000
_cell.angle_alpha   90.00
_cell.angle_beta   90.00
_cell.angle_gamma   90.00
#
_symmetry.space_group_name_H-M   'P 1'
#
loop_
_entity.id
_entity.type
_entity.pdbx_description
1 polymer ?
#
loop_
_entity_poly.entity_id
_entity_poly.type
_entity_poly.pdbx_seq_one_letter_code
_entity_poly.pdbx_strand_id
1 'polypeptide(L)'
;MTLTTQFYTMLAMVGMGGWIGVALDTYGRFLKRPLRARWVIFINDFMFWVVQGLILFYLLLLVNEGELRIYIFLAVLCGYAAYQSLLKGIYIRVLERLIQTSLSIYRFMLKVCHILFVKPIVGLVQLIIVVILGTLNFLWRITKWAFQILYSLVKILLAPVRVLVRILWKLVPFTIRNFLTKNIVRLAGFSKKIKNIASKIKAWWLRIKKK
;
A
#
# COMPACT_ATOMS: atom_id res chain seq x y z
N MET A 1 -53.95 -2.05 -42.87
CA MET A 1 -52.61 -2.68 -42.74
C MET A 1 -52.20 -3.27 -44.08
N THR A 2 -51.13 -2.75 -44.70
CA THR A 2 -50.54 -3.36 -45.91
C THR A 2 -49.66 -4.54 -45.51
N LEU A 3 -49.39 -5.48 -46.43
CA LEU A 3 -48.51 -6.62 -46.16
C LEU A 3 -47.10 -6.17 -45.71
N THR A 4 -46.64 -5.03 -46.25
CA THR A 4 -45.35 -4.42 -45.90
C THR A 4 -45.27 -3.96 -44.45
N THR A 5 -46.34 -3.37 -43.89
CA THR A 5 -46.36 -2.98 -42.47
C THR A 5 -46.36 -4.19 -41.56
N GLN A 6 -47.01 -5.29 -41.96
CA GLN A 6 -46.98 -6.55 -41.21
C GLN A 6 -45.59 -7.18 -41.16
N PHE A 7 -44.87 -7.23 -42.29
CA PHE A 7 -43.49 -7.72 -42.31
C PHE A 7 -42.55 -6.84 -41.48
N TYR A 8 -42.69 -5.52 -41.58
CA TYR A 8 -41.89 -4.59 -40.80
C TYR A 8 -42.17 -4.75 -39.29
N THR A 9 -43.44 -4.94 -38.91
CA THR A 9 -43.83 -5.27 -37.54
C THR A 9 -43.19 -6.57 -37.08
N MET A 10 -43.27 -7.64 -37.86
CA MET A 10 -42.68 -8.92 -37.49
C MET A 10 -41.16 -8.82 -37.28
N LEU A 11 -40.43 -8.14 -38.16
CA LEU A 11 -38.99 -7.95 -38.04
C LEU A 11 -38.64 -7.10 -36.80
N ALA A 12 -39.37 -6.00 -36.56
CA ALA A 12 -39.20 -5.17 -35.37
C ALA A 12 -39.41 -5.99 -34.08
N MET A 13 -40.40 -6.88 -34.05
CA MET A 13 -40.70 -7.74 -32.91
C MET A 13 -39.65 -8.84 -32.69
N VAL A 14 -39.09 -9.40 -33.77
CA VAL A 14 -37.91 -10.27 -33.70
C VAL A 14 -36.72 -9.50 -33.10
N GLY A 15 -36.48 -8.27 -33.55
CA GLY A 15 -35.46 -7.39 -33.00
C GLY A 15 -35.66 -7.12 -31.51
N MET A 16 -36.90 -6.86 -31.10
CA MET A 16 -37.28 -6.67 -29.70
C MET A 16 -37.02 -7.92 -28.85
N GLY A 17 -37.32 -9.12 -29.38
CA GLY A 17 -36.98 -10.39 -28.74
C GLY A 17 -35.47 -10.56 -28.52
N GLY A 18 -34.68 -10.19 -29.53
CA GLY A 18 -33.22 -10.15 -29.41
C GLY A 18 -32.73 -9.14 -28.37
N TRP A 19 -33.32 -7.94 -28.34
CA TRP A 19 -33.03 -6.92 -27.33
C TRP A 19 -33.32 -7.40 -25.91
N ILE A 20 -34.47 -8.06 -25.68
CA ILE A 20 -34.82 -8.64 -24.38
C ILE A 20 -33.74 -9.64 -23.96
N GLY A 21 -33.25 -10.47 -24.88
CA GLY A 21 -32.16 -11.40 -24.63
C GLY A 21 -30.86 -10.70 -24.21
N VAL A 22 -30.45 -9.67 -24.95
CA VAL A 22 -29.29 -8.83 -24.60
C VAL A 22 -29.47 -8.22 -23.22
N ALA A 23 -30.60 -7.58 -22.97
CA ALA A 23 -30.90 -6.87 -21.74
C ALA A 23 -30.91 -7.80 -20.53
N LEU A 24 -31.44 -9.02 -20.67
CA LEU A 24 -31.43 -10.05 -19.63
C LEU A 24 -30.00 -10.51 -19.29
N ASP A 25 -29.16 -10.76 -20.29
CA ASP A 25 -27.77 -11.15 -20.07
C ASP A 25 -26.96 -10.00 -19.42
N THR A 26 -27.18 -8.76 -19.85
CA THR A 26 -26.59 -7.56 -19.23
C THR A 26 -27.01 -7.48 -17.76
N TYR A 27 -28.31 -7.51 -17.52
CA TYR A 27 -28.91 -7.39 -16.19
C TYR A 27 -28.41 -8.49 -15.24
N GLY A 28 -28.34 -9.74 -15.70
CA GLY A 28 -27.81 -10.87 -14.95
C GLY A 28 -26.35 -10.67 -14.51
N ARG A 29 -25.51 -10.08 -15.36
CA ARG A 29 -24.09 -9.83 -15.06
C ARG A 29 -23.90 -8.69 -14.04
N PHE A 30 -24.71 -7.63 -14.12
CA PHE A 30 -24.61 -6.48 -13.22
C PHE A 30 -25.27 -6.70 -11.86
N LEU A 31 -26.36 -7.46 -11.79
CA LEU A 31 -27.11 -7.63 -10.55
C LEU A 31 -26.37 -8.49 -9.51
N LYS A 32 -25.42 -9.35 -9.93
CA LYS A 32 -24.66 -10.28 -9.08
C LYS A 32 -25.52 -10.87 -7.95
N ARG A 33 -26.49 -11.70 -8.36
CA ARG A 33 -27.57 -12.29 -7.53
C ARG A 33 -27.17 -12.77 -6.12
N PRO A 34 -26.03 -13.45 -5.86
CA PRO A 34 -25.73 -13.97 -4.52
C PRO A 34 -25.31 -12.91 -3.50
N LEU A 35 -24.96 -11.68 -3.93
CA LEU A 35 -24.43 -10.64 -3.05
C LEU A 35 -25.49 -9.63 -2.58
N ARG A 36 -26.73 -9.75 -3.05
CA ARG A 36 -27.75 -8.71 -2.90
C ARG A 36 -28.97 -9.20 -2.14
N ALA A 37 -29.53 -8.35 -1.27
CA ALA A 37 -30.72 -8.66 -0.50
C ALA A 37 -31.91 -9.02 -1.42
N ARG A 38 -32.69 -10.03 -1.01
CA ARG A 38 -33.79 -10.61 -1.81
C ARG A 38 -34.83 -9.56 -2.24
N TRP A 39 -35.14 -8.60 -1.37
CA TRP A 39 -36.06 -7.48 -1.67
C TRP A 39 -35.58 -6.59 -2.81
N VAL A 40 -34.27 -6.29 -2.85
CA VAL A 40 -33.69 -5.43 -3.90
C VAL A 40 -33.71 -6.16 -5.24
N ILE A 41 -33.47 -7.47 -5.25
CA ILE A 41 -33.59 -8.28 -6.47
C ILE A 41 -35.02 -8.25 -6.99
N PHE A 42 -36.01 -8.43 -6.11
CA PHE A 42 -37.42 -8.40 -6.50
C PHE A 42 -37.85 -7.07 -7.11
N ILE A 43 -37.50 -5.94 -6.48
CA ILE A 43 -37.83 -4.60 -7.01
C ILE A 43 -37.15 -4.37 -8.37
N ASN A 44 -35.87 -4.74 -8.49
CA ASN A 44 -35.17 -4.57 -9.76
C ASN A 44 -35.73 -5.47 -10.87
N ASP A 45 -36.18 -6.68 -10.56
CA ASP A 45 -36.77 -7.61 -11.53
C ASP A 45 -38.13 -7.06 -12.01
N PHE A 46 -38.95 -6.58 -11.08
CA PHE A 46 -40.20 -5.90 -11.40
C PHE A 46 -39.97 -4.67 -12.29
N MET A 47 -39.05 -3.78 -11.90
CA MET A 47 -38.71 -2.60 -12.70
C MET A 47 -38.17 -2.98 -14.09
N PHE A 48 -37.35 -4.03 -14.18
CA PHE A 48 -36.83 -4.52 -15.45
C PHE A 48 -37.97 -4.94 -16.38
N TRP A 49 -38.90 -5.78 -15.93
CA TRP A 49 -40.02 -6.23 -16.73
C TRP A 49 -40.98 -5.10 -17.11
N VAL A 50 -41.22 -4.15 -16.21
CA VAL A 50 -42.01 -2.94 -16.51
C VAL A 50 -41.36 -2.14 -17.63
N VAL A 51 -40.05 -1.88 -17.54
CA VAL A 51 -39.32 -1.14 -18.58
C VAL A 51 -39.33 -1.89 -19.92
N GLN A 52 -39.06 -3.20 -19.92
CA GLN A 52 -39.11 -3.99 -21.16
C GLN A 52 -40.52 -4.03 -21.77
N GLY A 53 -41.55 -4.16 -20.93
CA GLY A 53 -42.95 -4.11 -21.37
C GLY A 53 -43.33 -2.77 -21.98
N LEU A 54 -42.90 -1.66 -21.36
CA LEU A 54 -43.11 -0.31 -21.88
C LEU A 54 -42.38 -0.09 -23.21
N ILE A 55 -41.13 -0.55 -23.34
CA ILE A 55 -40.37 -0.45 -24.60
C ILE A 55 -41.05 -1.26 -25.70
N LEU A 56 -41.46 -2.50 -25.41
CA LEU A 56 -42.16 -3.36 -26.35
C LEU A 56 -43.50 -2.74 -26.79
N PHE A 57 -44.28 -2.20 -25.85
CA PHE A 57 -45.54 -1.54 -26.15
C PHE A 57 -45.33 -0.25 -26.97
N TYR A 58 -44.32 0.55 -26.64
CA TYR A 58 -43.97 1.74 -27.41
C TYR A 58 -43.58 1.40 -28.85
N LEU A 59 -42.76 0.36 -29.03
CA LEU A 59 -42.38 -0.11 -30.37
C LEU A 59 -43.59 -0.64 -31.15
N LEU A 60 -44.51 -1.34 -30.47
CA LEU A 60 -45.77 -1.76 -31.06
C LEU A 60 -46.66 -0.59 -31.48
N LEU A 61 -46.73 0.45 -30.66
CA LEU A 61 -47.49 1.66 -30.96
C LEU A 61 -46.94 2.37 -32.20
N LEU A 62 -45.61 2.46 -32.31
CA LEU A 62 -44.95 3.11 -33.43
C LEU A 62 -45.15 2.35 -34.77
N VAL A 63 -45.14 1.02 -34.69
CA VAL A 63 -45.04 0.17 -35.89
C VAL A 63 -46.40 -0.39 -36.34
N ASN A 64 -47.30 -0.65 -35.40
CA ASN A 64 -48.56 -1.35 -35.64
C ASN A 64 -49.76 -0.67 -34.95
N GLU A 65 -49.63 0.62 -34.60
CA GLU A 65 -50.63 1.40 -33.84
C GLU A 65 -51.09 0.74 -32.52
N GLY A 66 -50.27 -0.15 -31.97
CA GLY A 66 -50.57 -0.84 -30.71
C GLY A 66 -51.52 -2.03 -30.86
N GLU A 67 -51.82 -2.48 -32.09
CA GLU A 67 -52.60 -3.70 -32.29
C GLU A 67 -51.84 -4.94 -31.79
N LEU A 68 -52.32 -5.54 -30.70
CA LEU A 68 -51.79 -6.78 -30.15
C LEU A 68 -52.41 -7.99 -30.86
N ARG A 69 -51.56 -8.76 -31.55
CA ARG A 69 -51.95 -9.98 -32.27
C ARG A 69 -51.04 -11.14 -31.87
N ILE A 70 -51.53 -12.38 -31.93
CA ILE A 70 -50.81 -13.56 -31.42
C ILE A 70 -49.44 -13.76 -32.11
N TYR A 71 -49.33 -13.49 -33.41
CA TYR A 71 -48.07 -13.66 -34.14
C TYR A 71 -46.96 -12.70 -33.69
N ILE A 72 -47.29 -11.60 -33.02
CA ILE A 72 -46.32 -10.64 -32.46
C ILE A 72 -45.56 -11.31 -31.31
N PHE A 73 -46.27 -11.99 -30.42
CA PHE A 73 -45.65 -12.76 -29.35
C PHE A 73 -44.77 -13.87 -29.90
N LEU A 74 -45.20 -14.56 -30.96
CA LEU A 74 -44.40 -15.58 -31.63
C LEU A 74 -43.12 -14.99 -32.24
N ALA A 75 -43.20 -13.81 -32.87
CA ALA A 75 -42.06 -13.09 -33.42
C ALA A 75 -41.05 -12.70 -32.33
N VAL A 76 -41.52 -12.18 -31.18
CA VAL A 76 -40.67 -11.87 -30.02
C VAL A 76 -39.98 -13.13 -29.48
N LEU A 77 -40.73 -14.22 -29.30
CA LEU A 77 -40.17 -15.49 -28.82
C LEU A 77 -39.13 -16.04 -29.79
N CYS A 78 -39.40 -15.97 -31.10
CA CYS A 78 -38.48 -16.38 -32.14
C CYS A 78 -37.20 -15.53 -32.12
N GLY A 79 -37.32 -14.21 -32.00
CA GLY A 79 -36.17 -13.31 -31.88
C GLY A 79 -35.33 -13.56 -30.64
N TYR A 80 -35.97 -13.83 -29.50
CA TYR A 80 -35.28 -14.21 -28.28
C TYR A 80 -34.54 -15.55 -28.44
N ALA A 81 -35.18 -16.56 -29.02
CA ALA A 81 -34.55 -17.86 -29.29
C ALA A 81 -33.36 -17.74 -30.26
N ALA A 82 -33.50 -16.93 -31.31
CA ALA A 82 -32.44 -16.64 -32.26
C ALA A 82 -31.24 -15.97 -31.58
N TYR A 83 -31.48 -14.99 -30.70
CA TYR A 83 -30.43 -14.39 -29.89
C TYR A 83 -29.74 -15.42 -28.99
N GLN A 84 -30.51 -16.24 -28.28
CA GLN A 84 -29.97 -17.23 -27.34
C GLN A 84 -29.06 -18.25 -28.03
N SER A 85 -29.42 -18.69 -29.24
CA SER A 85 -28.69 -19.70 -30.00
C SER A 85 -27.46 -19.13 -30.74
N LEU A 86 -27.61 -18.01 -31.44
CA LEU A 86 -26.55 -17.48 -32.33
C LEU A 86 -25.68 -16.41 -31.67
N LEU A 87 -26.30 -15.47 -30.94
CA LEU A 87 -25.66 -14.20 -30.56
C LEU A 87 -25.13 -14.20 -29.13
N LYS A 88 -25.73 -14.98 -28.22
CA LYS A 88 -25.35 -15.02 -26.80
C LYS A 88 -23.85 -15.22 -26.58
N GLY A 89 -23.24 -16.19 -27.27
CA GLY A 89 -21.82 -16.49 -27.11
C GLY A 89 -20.90 -15.36 -27.60
N ILE A 90 -21.30 -14.63 -28.64
CA ILE A 90 -20.56 -13.46 -29.13
C ILE A 90 -20.74 -12.31 -28.14
N TYR A 91 -21.98 -12.04 -27.74
CA TYR A 91 -22.34 -10.96 -26.83
C TYR A 91 -21.61 -11.06 -25.50
N ILE A 92 -21.61 -12.24 -24.85
CA ILE A 92 -20.94 -12.44 -23.57
C ILE A 92 -19.42 -12.22 -23.71
N ARG A 93 -18.80 -12.70 -24.79
CA ARG A 93 -17.36 -12.48 -25.04
C ARG A 93 -17.03 -11.00 -25.22
N VAL A 94 -17.86 -10.26 -25.95
CA VAL A 94 -17.70 -8.80 -26.13
C VAL A 94 -17.87 -8.08 -24.80
N LEU A 95 -18.92 -8.42 -24.04
CA LEU A 95 -19.21 -7.82 -22.74
C LEU A 95 -18.06 -8.07 -21.76
N GLU A 96 -17.55 -9.29 -21.70
CA GLU A 96 -16.42 -9.61 -20.82
C GLU A 96 -15.14 -8.89 -21.25
N ARG A 97 -14.87 -8.80 -22.55
CA ARG A 97 -13.74 -8.04 -23.07
C ARG A 97 -13.86 -6.55 -22.71
N LEU A 98 -15.05 -5.96 -22.82
CA LEU A 98 -15.31 -4.57 -22.40
C LEU A 98 -15.08 -4.35 -20.89
N ILE A 99 -15.53 -5.30 -20.06
CA ILE A 99 -15.31 -5.22 -18.60
C ILE A 99 -13.82 -5.33 -18.30
N GLN A 100 -13.13 -6.29 -18.92
CA GLN A 100 -11.69 -6.50 -18.70
C GLN A 100 -10.85 -5.31 -19.18
N THR A 101 -11.19 -4.72 -20.33
CA THR A 101 -10.50 -3.51 -20.83
C THR A 101 -10.74 -2.33 -19.91
N SER A 102 -11.98 -2.10 -19.44
CA SER A 102 -12.28 -1.06 -18.46
C SER A 102 -11.49 -1.23 -17.16
N LEU A 103 -11.45 -2.45 -16.61
CA LEU A 103 -10.66 -2.75 -15.40
C LEU A 103 -9.15 -2.64 -15.65
N SER A 104 -8.68 -2.92 -16.86
CA SER A 104 -7.29 -2.75 -17.24
C SER A 104 -6.92 -1.26 -17.28
N ILE A 105 -7.76 -0.44 -17.92
CA ILE A 105 -7.61 1.02 -17.98
C ILE A 105 -7.60 1.62 -16.58
N TYR A 106 -8.55 1.23 -15.72
CA TYR A 106 -8.60 1.71 -14.33
C TYR A 106 -7.33 1.36 -13.55
N ARG A 107 -6.86 0.10 -13.64
CA ARG A 107 -5.61 -0.32 -12.99
C ARG A 107 -4.40 0.38 -13.58
N PHE A 108 -4.38 0.62 -14.88
CA PHE A 108 -3.33 1.39 -15.54
C PHE A 108 -3.29 2.82 -15.01
N MET A 109 -4.44 3.50 -14.90
CA MET A 109 -4.54 4.84 -14.32
C MET A 109 -4.03 4.89 -12.88
N LEU A 110 -4.40 3.92 -12.05
CA LEU A 110 -3.88 3.83 -10.68
C LEU A 110 -2.36 3.62 -10.65
N LYS A 111 -1.81 2.76 -11.51
CA LYS A 111 -0.35 2.55 -11.61
C LYS A 111 0.37 3.83 -12.05
N VAL A 112 -0.18 4.53 -13.05
CA VAL A 112 0.39 5.81 -13.51
C VAL A 112 0.37 6.82 -12.38
N CYS A 113 -0.76 6.98 -11.69
CA CYS A 113 -0.87 7.87 -10.54
C CYS A 113 0.12 7.49 -9.42
N HIS A 114 0.26 6.21 -9.11
CA HIS A 114 1.21 5.72 -8.11
C HIS A 114 2.68 6.01 -8.51
N ILE A 115 3.06 5.74 -9.75
CA ILE A 115 4.42 6.01 -10.24
C ILE A 115 4.69 7.52 -10.31
N LEU A 116 3.71 8.31 -10.75
CA LEU A 116 3.86 9.74 -10.97
C LEU A 116 3.87 10.54 -9.66
N PHE A 117 3.13 10.11 -8.63
CA PHE A 117 3.03 10.84 -7.37
C PHE A 117 3.78 10.15 -6.23
N VAL A 118 3.54 8.85 -6.00
CA VAL A 118 4.08 8.18 -4.81
C VAL A 118 5.60 8.00 -4.89
N LYS A 119 6.12 7.56 -6.04
CA LYS A 119 7.59 7.38 -6.19
C LYS A 119 8.40 8.67 -6.02
N PRO A 120 8.07 9.81 -6.65
CA PRO A 120 8.85 11.03 -6.46
C PRO A 120 8.77 11.56 -5.03
N ILE A 121 7.61 11.45 -4.37
CA ILE A 121 7.48 11.86 -2.97
C ILE A 121 8.40 11.03 -2.07
N VAL A 122 8.41 9.70 -2.24
CA VAL A 122 9.32 8.84 -1.46
C VAL A 122 10.79 9.16 -1.76
N GLY A 123 11.14 9.44 -3.03
CA GLY A 123 12.48 9.86 -3.42
C GLY A 123 12.91 11.17 -2.75
N LEU A 124 12.01 12.16 -2.68
CA LEU A 124 12.26 13.42 -1.99
C LEU A 124 12.48 13.23 -0.48
N VAL A 125 11.64 12.40 0.17
CA VAL A 125 11.81 12.09 1.60
C VAL A 125 13.13 11.37 1.86
N GLN A 126 13.50 10.40 1.01
CA GLN A 126 14.78 9.71 1.10
C GLN A 126 15.96 10.67 0.93
N LEU A 127 15.90 11.60 -0.03
CA LEU A 127 16.92 12.64 -0.18
C LEU A 127 17.07 13.49 1.08
N ILE A 128 15.97 13.94 1.68
CA ILE A 128 15.99 14.71 2.92
C ILE A 128 16.65 13.92 4.06
N ILE A 129 16.28 12.64 4.22
CA ILE A 129 16.86 11.76 5.24
C ILE A 129 18.38 11.60 5.02
N VAL A 130 18.82 11.38 3.78
CA VAL A 130 20.24 11.24 3.43
C VAL A 130 21.00 12.53 3.73
N VAL A 131 20.43 13.71 3.44
CA VAL A 131 21.04 15.00 3.77
C VAL A 131 21.19 15.16 5.27
N ILE A 132 20.13 14.94 6.06
CA ILE A 132 20.15 15.08 7.52
C ILE A 132 21.17 14.12 8.15
N LEU A 133 21.11 12.84 7.79
CA LEU A 133 22.04 11.83 8.30
C LEU A 133 23.48 12.13 7.87
N GLY A 134 23.68 12.58 6.63
CA GLY A 134 24.98 13.00 6.11
C GLY A 134 25.58 14.15 6.92
N THR A 135 24.79 15.18 7.20
CA THR A 135 25.21 16.33 8.02
C THR A 135 25.55 15.91 9.45
N LEU A 136 24.71 15.10 10.10
CA LEU A 136 24.98 14.58 11.44
C LEU A 136 26.29 13.78 11.49
N ASN A 137 26.51 12.89 10.52
CA ASN A 137 27.71 12.07 10.47
C ASN A 137 28.96 12.92 10.22
N PHE A 138 28.84 13.97 9.40
CA PHE A 138 29.89 14.95 9.16
C PHE A 138 30.28 15.70 10.45
N LEU A 139 29.29 16.23 11.20
CA LEU A 139 29.49 16.87 12.50
C LEU A 139 30.15 15.93 13.53
N TRP A 140 29.72 14.68 13.59
CA TRP A 140 30.31 13.67 14.47
C TRP A 140 31.77 13.40 14.13
N ARG A 141 32.09 13.33 12.84
CA ARG A 141 33.45 13.12 12.34
C ARG A 141 34.37 14.30 12.70
N ILE A 142 33.89 15.54 12.55
CA ILE A 142 34.61 16.75 13.00
C ILE A 142 34.86 16.71 14.50
N THR A 143 33.84 16.39 15.30
CA THR A 143 33.96 16.36 16.76
C THR A 143 34.98 15.32 17.22
N LYS A 144 34.95 14.10 16.65
CA LYS A 144 35.95 13.07 16.92
C LYS A 144 37.35 13.52 16.54
N TRP A 145 37.50 14.15 15.37
CA TRP A 145 38.77 14.72 14.92
C TRP A 145 39.30 15.78 15.89
N ALA A 146 38.45 16.74 16.28
CA ALA A 146 38.81 17.79 17.23
C ALA A 146 39.24 17.21 18.58
N PHE A 147 38.51 16.21 19.09
CA PHE A 147 38.86 15.51 20.33
C PHE A 147 40.20 14.75 20.20
N GLN A 148 40.45 14.11 19.06
CA GLN A 148 41.71 13.41 18.80
C GLN A 148 42.90 14.39 18.78
N ILE A 149 42.73 15.56 18.17
CA ILE A 149 43.75 16.63 18.16
C ILE A 149 43.99 17.12 19.58
N LEU A 150 42.93 17.45 20.33
CA LEU A 150 43.04 17.91 21.72
C LEU A 150 43.75 16.87 22.60
N TYR A 151 43.37 15.60 22.50
CA TYR A 151 44.04 14.52 23.22
C TYR A 151 45.51 14.39 22.84
N SER A 152 45.84 14.57 21.56
CA SER A 152 47.22 14.55 21.08
C SER A 152 48.04 15.70 21.67
N LEU A 153 47.48 16.91 21.72
CA LEU A 153 48.11 18.08 22.36
C LEU A 153 48.33 17.87 23.86
N VAL A 154 47.31 17.40 24.59
CA VAL A 154 47.41 17.11 26.02
C VAL A 154 48.47 16.03 26.29
N LYS A 155 48.53 14.99 25.46
CA LYS A 155 49.55 13.94 25.55
C LYS A 155 50.95 14.50 25.32
N ILE A 156 51.12 15.40 24.35
CA ILE A 156 52.40 16.05 24.06
C ILE A 156 52.82 16.96 25.23
N LEU A 157 51.89 17.72 25.82
CA LEU A 157 52.17 18.61 26.96
C LEU A 157 52.47 17.84 28.26
N LEU A 158 51.80 16.71 28.50
CA LEU A 158 52.04 15.87 29.68
C LEU A 158 53.26 14.95 29.51
N ALA A 159 53.77 14.75 28.29
CA ALA A 159 54.97 13.97 28.04
C ALA A 159 56.23 14.53 28.76
N PRO A 160 56.59 15.83 28.67
CA PRO A 160 57.73 16.39 29.38
C PRO A 160 57.54 16.32 30.91
N VAL A 161 56.33 16.55 31.41
CA VAL A 161 56.01 16.39 32.85
C VAL A 161 56.27 14.95 33.30
N ARG A 162 55.89 13.95 32.49
CA ARG A 162 56.11 12.54 32.81
C ARG A 162 57.59 12.17 32.82
N VAL A 163 58.39 12.78 31.94
CA VAL A 163 59.85 12.62 31.91
C VAL A 163 60.49 13.29 33.13
N LEU A 164 60.07 14.52 33.47
CA LEU A 164 60.52 15.25 34.67
C LEU A 164 60.23 14.45 35.96
N VAL A 165 59.03 13.90 36.12
CA VAL A 165 58.69 13.04 37.27
C VAL A 165 59.59 11.80 37.33
N ARG A 166 59.93 11.19 36.20
CA ARG A 166 60.83 10.01 36.17
C ARG A 166 62.26 10.37 36.54
N ILE A 167 62.74 11.54 36.11
CA ILE A 167 64.07 12.06 36.47
C ILE A 167 64.12 12.38 37.96
N LEU A 168 63.11 13.08 38.49
CA LEU A 168 62.97 13.32 39.93
C LEU A 168 62.95 12.00 40.71
N TRP A 169 62.22 10.99 40.25
CA TRP A 169 62.16 9.67 40.89
C TRP A 169 63.52 8.94 40.96
N LYS A 170 64.42 9.18 40.01
CA LYS A 170 65.81 8.66 40.05
C LYS A 170 66.71 9.42 41.02
N LEU A 171 66.43 10.71 41.24
CA LEU A 171 67.19 11.59 42.13
C LEU A 171 66.73 11.50 43.59
N VAL A 172 65.61 10.84 43.88
CA VAL A 172 65.10 10.66 45.25
C VAL A 172 65.95 9.61 46.03
N PRO A 173 66.55 9.98 47.17
CA PRO A 173 67.32 9.05 48.01
C PRO A 173 66.45 7.94 48.63
N PHE A 174 67.07 6.80 48.94
CA PHE A 174 66.40 5.54 49.34
C PHE A 174 65.37 5.70 50.47
N THR A 175 65.63 6.61 51.42
CA THR A 175 64.78 6.89 52.59
C THR A 175 63.42 7.49 52.20
N ILE A 176 63.40 8.46 51.28
CA ILE A 176 62.17 9.11 50.81
C ILE A 176 61.42 8.19 49.84
N ARG A 177 62.16 7.44 49.01
CA ARG A 177 61.59 6.45 48.09
C ARG A 177 60.80 5.37 48.85
N ASN A 178 61.32 4.88 49.98
CA ASN A 178 60.63 3.90 50.82
C ASN A 178 59.41 4.48 51.57
N PHE A 179 59.44 5.75 51.98
CA PHE A 179 58.28 6.39 52.60
C PHE A 179 57.14 6.59 51.59
N LEU A 180 57.47 7.02 50.37
CA LEU A 180 56.52 7.19 49.27
C LEU A 180 55.96 5.84 48.82
N THR A 181 56.76 4.78 48.65
CA THR A 181 56.23 3.45 48.30
C THR A 181 55.33 2.90 49.39
N LYS A 182 55.63 3.13 50.68
CA LYS A 182 54.72 2.74 51.78
C LYS A 182 53.37 3.45 51.68
N ASN A 183 53.36 4.76 51.39
CA ASN A 183 52.12 5.53 51.21
C ASN A 183 51.38 5.19 49.90
N ILE A 184 52.08 4.93 48.81
CA ILE A 184 51.50 4.52 47.52
C ILE A 184 50.87 3.13 47.64
N VAL A 185 51.51 2.18 48.34
CA VAL A 185 50.92 0.86 48.63
C VAL A 185 49.69 0.99 49.51
N ARG A 186 49.70 1.91 50.48
CA ARG A 186 48.54 2.21 51.33
C ARG A 186 47.38 2.79 50.50
N LEU A 187 47.66 3.67 49.54
CA LEU A 187 46.67 4.21 48.58
C LEU A 187 46.22 3.18 47.52
N ALA A 188 47.09 2.26 47.12
CA ALA A 188 46.73 1.13 46.25
C ALA A 188 45.75 0.18 46.94
N GLY A 189 45.84 0.04 48.27
CA GLY A 189 44.81 -0.63 49.07
C GLY A 189 43.46 0.08 48.98
N PHE A 190 43.43 1.41 49.03
CA PHE A 190 42.22 2.21 48.82
C PHE A 190 41.66 2.07 47.40
N SER A 191 42.49 2.09 46.36
CA SER A 191 42.03 1.89 44.97
C SER A 191 41.44 0.49 44.76
N LYS A 192 42.01 -0.53 45.40
CA LYS A 192 41.46 -1.90 45.42
C LYS A 192 40.10 -1.96 46.13
N LYS A 193 39.94 -1.21 47.22
CA LYS A 193 38.67 -1.05 47.95
C LYS A 193 37.61 -0.37 47.09
N ILE A 194 37.96 0.73 46.42
CA ILE A 194 37.08 1.47 45.50
C ILE A 194 36.66 0.59 44.33
N LYS A 195 37.59 -0.18 43.75
CA LYS A 195 37.29 -1.14 42.67
C LYS A 195 36.31 -2.24 43.13
N ASN A 196 36.45 -2.72 44.36
CA ASN A 196 35.51 -3.70 44.94
C ASN A 196 34.13 -3.10 45.25
N ILE A 197 34.07 -1.83 45.63
CA ILE A 197 32.79 -1.13 45.81
C ILE A 197 32.12 -0.92 44.45
N ALA A 198 32.87 -0.47 43.44
CA ALA A 198 32.37 -0.30 42.08
C ALA A 198 31.87 -1.63 41.47
N SER A 199 32.57 -2.74 41.69
CA SER A 199 32.12 -4.06 41.22
C SER A 199 30.86 -4.54 41.93
N LYS A 200 30.73 -4.32 43.24
CA LYS A 200 29.50 -4.62 43.99
C LYS A 200 28.32 -3.76 43.54
N ILE A 201 28.52 -2.46 43.33
CA ILE A 201 27.48 -1.55 42.82
C ILE A 201 27.03 -2.00 41.43
N LYS A 202 27.97 -2.37 40.55
CA LYS A 202 27.64 -2.90 39.21
C LYS A 202 26.83 -4.20 39.28
N ALA A 203 27.20 -5.13 40.16
CA ALA A 203 26.47 -6.39 40.35
C ALA A 203 25.07 -6.17 40.95
N TRP A 204 24.92 -5.22 41.88
CA TRP A 204 23.64 -4.83 42.45
C TRP A 204 22.72 -4.19 41.41
N TRP A 205 23.25 -3.28 40.58
CA TRP A 205 22.50 -2.63 39.50
C TRP A 205 22.02 -3.63 38.43
N LEU A 206 22.83 -4.65 38.10
CA LEU A 206 22.44 -5.75 37.20
C LEU A 206 21.32 -6.63 37.75
N ARG A 207 21.22 -6.78 39.10
CA ARG A 207 20.12 -7.52 39.74
C ARG A 207 18.81 -6.73 39.71
N ILE A 208 18.87 -5.41 39.88
CA ILE A 208 17.69 -4.54 39.81
C ILE A 208 17.10 -4.50 38.40
N LYS A 209 17.94 -4.47 37.36
CA LYS A 209 17.49 -4.46 35.96
C LYS A 209 16.87 -5.79 35.48
N LYS A 210 16.95 -6.86 36.28
CA LYS A 210 16.40 -8.20 35.98
C LYS A 210 15.09 -8.51 36.73
N LYS A 211 14.63 -7.62 37.62
CA LYS A 211 13.28 -7.62 38.21
C LYS A 211 12.42 -6.62 37.44
#